data_AF-A0A7S1RQC5-F1
#
_entry.id   AF-A0A7S1RQC5-F1
#
_cell.length_a   1.000
_cell.length_b   1.000
_cell.length_c   1.000
_cell.angle_alpha   90.00
_cell.angle_beta   90.00
_cell.angle_gamma   90.00
#
_symmetry.space_group_name_H-M   'P 1'
#
loop_
_entity.id
_entity.type
_entity.pdbx_description
1 polymer ?
#
loop_
_entity_poly.entity_id
_entity_poly.type
_entity_poly.pdbx_seq_one_letter_code
_entity_poly.pdbx_strand_id
1 'polypeptide(L)'
;GLDVDCLQYIAQGITSETAGLLPREDLIDFVAPLLEDHCDYNEAAAVALAGVLCDRLTLGVQEEPGGPKGQEPETPSGCKAVTLGSLFSSEGCLPPKNLQSLFPELGGAYACKEPPPSAQPAQRGAASKSKWQAREEQDLRRKVEASAKFAAELDADVQAACDKAAALRASQGLNFNAALRFGPFDLPHPRGGRHLLENASFSLTPGRRYALVGRNGKGKSTLLRHLAARHIAGLPESAAVHYVSQEVSFSASAMEQTAVQVVMAADIERRLLMEEVAVLEGRATLKDNKRIQACLGRLDAIGADSAEPRAVQLLANLGFGEERRALSLKALSGGWRVRVALAAALFARPDVLLLDEPTNHFSMQA
;
A
#
# COMPACT_ATOMS: atom_id res chain seq x y z
N GLY A 1 16.16 -8.86 29.47
CA GLY A 1 16.55 -9.25 28.11
C GLY A 1 16.10 -8.20 27.14
N LEU A 2 14.79 -7.91 27.15
CA LEU A 2 14.19 -6.84 26.37
C LEU A 2 14.63 -5.47 26.90
N ASP A 3 14.89 -4.56 25.97
CA ASP A 3 15.15 -3.15 26.23
C ASP A 3 13.87 -2.42 26.65
N VAL A 4 14.05 -1.29 27.32
CA VAL A 4 12.95 -0.52 27.92
C VAL A 4 11.99 0.00 26.84
N ASP A 5 12.49 0.30 25.65
CA ASP A 5 11.72 0.81 24.53
C ASP A 5 10.80 -0.27 23.92
N CYS A 6 11.28 -1.52 23.76
CA CYS A 6 10.39 -2.61 23.32
C CYS A 6 9.34 -2.93 24.38
N LEU A 7 9.68 -2.84 25.67
CA LEU A 7 8.69 -3.04 26.74
C LEU A 7 7.62 -1.94 26.75
N GLN A 8 7.98 -0.68 26.47
CA GLN A 8 7.02 0.41 26.32
C GLN A 8 6.14 0.23 25.07
N TYR A 9 6.73 -0.20 23.95
CA TYR A 9 5.98 -0.49 22.73
C TYR A 9 4.98 -1.63 22.92
N ILE A 10 5.41 -2.71 23.58
CA ILE A 10 4.53 -3.82 23.94
C ILE A 10 3.41 -3.32 24.84
N ALA A 11 3.71 -2.57 25.90
CA ALA A 11 2.73 -2.01 26.83
C ALA A 11 1.69 -1.11 26.14
N GLN A 12 2.10 -0.27 25.19
CA GLN A 12 1.20 0.56 24.37
C GLN A 12 0.31 -0.29 23.45
N GLY A 13 0.83 -1.41 22.92
CA GLY A 13 0.06 -2.36 22.13
C GLY A 13 -1.00 -3.12 22.92
N ILE A 14 -0.78 -3.35 24.23
CA ILE A 14 -1.75 -4.03 25.12
C ILE A 14 -2.94 -3.12 25.44
N THR A 15 -2.72 -1.81 25.53
CA THR A 15 -3.76 -0.83 25.85
C THR A 15 -4.27 -0.15 24.58
N SER A 16 -5.27 -0.76 23.94
CA SER A 16 -6.10 -0.06 22.96
C SER A 16 -6.89 1.05 23.68
N GLU A 17 -6.87 2.29 23.16
CA GLU A 17 -7.59 3.45 23.73
C GLU A 17 -9.12 3.24 23.85
N THR A 18 -9.68 2.14 23.34
CA THR A 18 -11.13 1.88 23.32
C THR A 18 -11.54 0.47 23.74
N ALA A 19 -10.61 -0.45 23.98
CA ALA A 19 -10.92 -1.79 24.46
C ALA A 19 -9.83 -2.23 25.46
N GLY A 20 -10.25 -2.77 26.60
CA GLY A 20 -9.34 -3.39 27.56
C GLY A 20 -8.46 -4.47 26.92
N LEU A 21 -7.53 -5.01 27.72
CA LEU A 21 -6.50 -5.98 27.33
C LEU A 21 -6.89 -6.86 26.14
N LEU A 22 -6.05 -6.86 25.09
CA LEU A 22 -6.17 -7.78 23.97
C LEU A 22 -6.33 -9.23 24.46
N PRO A 23 -7.17 -10.05 23.80
CA PRO A 23 -7.24 -11.48 24.07
C PRO A 23 -5.86 -12.12 24.06
N ARG A 24 -5.63 -13.09 24.94
CA ARG A 24 -4.33 -13.75 25.12
C ARG A 24 -3.71 -14.22 23.81
N GLU A 25 -4.52 -14.76 22.90
CA GLU A 25 -4.08 -15.26 21.60
C GLU A 25 -3.57 -14.12 20.70
N ASP A 26 -4.30 -13.00 20.64
CA ASP A 26 -3.92 -11.81 19.87
C ASP A 26 -2.65 -11.13 20.44
N LEU A 27 -2.47 -11.19 21.76
CA LEU A 27 -1.28 -10.65 22.42
C LEU A 27 -0.03 -11.50 22.13
N ILE A 28 -0.19 -12.82 22.14
CA ILE A 28 0.90 -13.76 21.80
C ILE A 28 1.30 -13.57 20.34
N ASP A 29 0.34 -13.43 19.43
CA ASP A 29 0.59 -13.18 18.01
C ASP A 29 1.29 -11.83 17.75
N PHE A 30 1.05 -10.84 18.61
CA PHE A 30 1.73 -9.53 18.54
C PHE A 30 3.15 -9.56 19.11
N VAL A 31 3.36 -10.27 20.22
CA VAL A 31 4.64 -10.28 20.95
C VAL A 31 5.62 -11.32 20.41
N ALA A 32 5.15 -12.46 19.91
CA ALA A 32 6.02 -13.53 19.43
C ALA A 32 7.03 -13.07 18.35
N PRO A 33 6.63 -12.29 17.32
CA PRO A 33 7.58 -11.78 16.31
C PRO A 33 8.66 -10.85 16.87
N LEU A 34 8.35 -10.12 17.96
CA LEU A 34 9.30 -9.22 18.62
C LEU A 34 10.34 -9.98 19.47
N LEU A 35 10.05 -11.23 19.80
CA LEU A 35 10.92 -12.10 20.59
C LEU A 35 11.73 -13.08 19.74
N GLU A 36 11.51 -13.15 18.44
CA GLU A 36 12.21 -14.07 17.53
C GLU A 36 13.73 -13.83 17.55
N ASP A 37 14.16 -12.57 17.54
CA ASP A 37 15.58 -12.20 17.62
C ASP A 37 16.23 -12.66 18.94
N HIS A 38 15.44 -12.79 20.01
CA HIS A 38 15.91 -13.26 21.32
C HIS A 38 15.85 -14.78 21.47
N CYS A 39 15.20 -15.47 20.53
CA CYS A 39 15.00 -16.92 20.54
C CYS A 39 15.76 -17.62 19.40
N ASP A 40 16.82 -17.01 18.86
CA ASP A 40 17.57 -17.50 17.69
C ASP A 40 16.65 -17.86 16.49
N TYR A 41 15.59 -17.05 16.26
CA TYR A 41 14.57 -17.26 15.22
C TYR A 41 13.79 -18.58 15.33
N ASN A 42 13.71 -19.16 16.53
CA ASN A 42 12.87 -20.32 16.78
C ASN A 42 11.44 -19.89 17.15
N GLU A 43 10.55 -19.96 16.16
CA GLU A 43 9.13 -19.58 16.26
C GLU A 43 8.41 -20.26 17.44
N ALA A 44 8.63 -21.56 17.66
CA ALA A 44 8.01 -22.29 18.76
C ALA A 44 8.50 -21.82 20.15
N ALA A 45 9.77 -21.41 20.25
CA ALA A 45 10.33 -20.87 21.49
C ALA A 45 9.87 -19.42 21.74
N ALA A 46 9.76 -18.60 20.68
CA ALA A 46 9.28 -17.23 20.74
C ALA A 46 7.79 -17.17 21.16
N VAL A 47 6.95 -18.06 20.62
CA VAL A 47 5.53 -18.19 21.01
C VAL A 47 5.40 -18.64 22.47
N ALA A 48 6.24 -19.58 22.92
CA ALA A 48 6.24 -20.02 24.31
C ALA A 48 6.66 -18.91 25.29
N LEU A 49 7.69 -18.13 24.93
CA LEU A 49 8.15 -16.98 25.72
C LEU A 49 7.14 -15.83 25.72
N ALA A 50 6.50 -15.56 24.58
CA ALA A 50 5.40 -14.60 24.48
C ALA A 50 4.24 -15.01 25.39
N GLY A 51 3.86 -16.29 25.41
CA GLY A 51 2.85 -16.81 26.32
C GLY A 51 3.18 -16.57 27.80
N VAL A 52 4.41 -16.85 28.22
CA VAL A 52 4.87 -16.60 29.61
C VAL A 52 4.86 -15.10 29.95
N LEU A 53 5.22 -14.23 29.00
CA LEU A 53 5.16 -12.78 29.16
C LEU A 53 3.71 -12.29 29.30
N CYS A 54 2.81 -12.78 28.44
CA CYS A 54 1.38 -12.47 28.50
C CYS A 54 0.74 -12.91 29.82
N ASP A 55 1.09 -14.10 30.31
CA ASP A 55 0.59 -14.63 31.57
C ASP A 55 1.10 -13.79 32.77
N ARG A 56 2.35 -13.31 32.72
CA ARG A 56 2.89 -12.41 33.76
C ARG A 56 2.28 -11.01 33.75
N LEU A 57 1.95 -10.49 32.57
CA LEU A 57 1.33 -9.17 32.40
C LEU A 57 -0.15 -9.18 32.82
N THR A 58 -0.84 -10.30 32.61
CA THR A 58 -2.24 -10.50 33.03
C THR A 58 -2.38 -10.83 34.52
N LEU A 59 -1.41 -11.53 35.12
CA LEU A 59 -1.39 -11.82 36.57
C LEU A 59 -1.20 -10.58 37.45
N GLY A 60 -0.76 -9.44 36.89
CA GLY A 60 -0.70 -8.15 37.59
C GLY A 60 -2.04 -7.40 37.70
N VAL A 61 -3.13 -7.95 37.14
CA VAL A 61 -4.45 -7.30 37.02
C VAL A 61 -5.56 -8.07 37.77
N GLN A 62 -5.20 -8.98 38.69
CA GLN A 62 -6.21 -9.58 39.58
C GLN A 62 -6.65 -8.55 40.64
N GLU A 63 -7.64 -7.72 40.29
CA GLU A 63 -8.56 -7.16 41.28
C GLU A 63 -9.43 -8.29 41.86
N GLU A 64 -9.68 -8.19 43.17
CA GLU A 64 -10.42 -9.11 44.04
C GLU A 64 -11.77 -9.63 43.49
N PRO A 65 -12.22 -10.83 43.90
CA PRO A 65 -13.47 -11.42 43.44
C PRO A 65 -14.68 -10.92 44.23
N GLY A 66 -15.72 -10.48 43.53
CA GLY A 66 -17.07 -10.30 44.08
C GLY A 66 -18.13 -10.81 43.09
N GLY A 67 -18.65 -12.03 43.30
CA GLY A 67 -19.76 -12.61 42.51
C GLY A 67 -21.16 -12.07 42.89
N PRO A 68 -22.28 -12.78 42.59
CA PRO A 68 -22.48 -13.96 41.74
C PRO A 68 -23.73 -13.90 40.79
N LYS A 69 -23.97 -15.03 40.07
CA LYS A 69 -25.18 -15.50 39.33
C LYS A 69 -25.18 -15.18 37.82
N GLY A 70 -25.45 -16.10 36.89
CA GLY A 70 -25.76 -17.54 36.92
C GLY A 70 -26.09 -18.07 35.50
N GLN A 71 -26.07 -19.40 35.36
CA GLN A 71 -26.63 -20.27 34.29
C GLN A 71 -25.92 -20.38 32.92
N GLU A 72 -25.49 -21.63 32.64
CA GLU A 72 -25.13 -22.26 31.36
C GLU A 72 -26.37 -22.57 30.48
N PRO A 73 -26.25 -23.21 29.29
CA PRO A 73 -25.33 -23.02 28.16
C PRO A 73 -26.11 -22.93 26.81
N GLU A 74 -25.45 -22.65 25.67
CA GLU A 74 -25.68 -23.31 24.35
C GLU A 74 -24.81 -22.71 23.23
N THR A 75 -24.39 -23.55 22.28
CA THR A 75 -23.79 -23.20 20.96
C THR A 75 -24.81 -23.59 19.86
N PRO A 76 -24.63 -23.31 18.55
CA PRO A 76 -23.75 -22.37 17.82
C PRO A 76 -24.55 -21.51 16.78
N SER A 77 -23.83 -20.79 15.90
CA SER A 77 -24.22 -20.33 14.54
C SER A 77 -24.49 -18.84 14.32
N GLY A 78 -24.05 -18.37 13.13
CA GLY A 78 -24.64 -17.23 12.45
C GLY A 78 -23.72 -16.01 12.28
N CYS A 79 -23.10 -15.89 11.11
CA CYS A 79 -22.51 -14.66 10.61
C CYS A 79 -23.47 -13.47 10.76
N LYS A 80 -23.01 -12.35 11.32
CA LYS A 80 -23.62 -11.03 11.09
C LYS A 80 -22.56 -9.94 10.94
N ALA A 81 -22.74 -9.16 9.89
CA ALA A 81 -22.02 -7.93 9.61
C ALA A 81 -22.27 -6.88 10.70
N VAL A 82 -21.25 -6.07 11.01
CA VAL A 82 -21.39 -4.92 11.91
C VAL A 82 -21.05 -3.65 11.13
N THR A 83 -22.04 -2.76 11.06
CA THR A 83 -21.94 -1.39 10.55
C THR A 83 -21.42 -0.49 11.65
N LEU A 84 -20.36 0.28 11.40
CA LEU A 84 -19.80 1.24 12.35
C LEU A 84 -20.48 2.60 12.21
N GLY A 85 -21.02 3.10 13.32
CA GLY A 85 -21.55 4.46 13.43
C GLY A 85 -21.73 4.88 14.88
N SER A 86 -21.17 6.06 15.19
CA SER A 86 -21.41 6.92 16.36
C SER A 86 -20.65 6.58 17.65
N LEU A 87 -19.64 7.40 17.99
CA LEU A 87 -19.75 8.48 18.98
C LEU A 87 -18.35 9.03 19.31
N PHE A 88 -18.12 10.30 19.01
CA PHE A 88 -17.07 11.12 19.61
C PHE A 88 -17.62 11.79 20.87
N SER A 89 -16.83 11.84 21.96
CA SER A 89 -16.82 12.83 23.06
C SER A 89 -15.67 12.44 24.01
N SER A 90 -14.52 13.12 24.03
CA SER A 90 -14.15 14.33 24.81
C SER A 90 -13.48 14.04 26.16
N GLU A 91 -12.22 14.49 26.28
CA GLU A 91 -11.47 14.91 27.48
C GLU A 91 -10.78 13.88 28.42
N GLY A 92 -9.50 14.16 28.75
CA GLY A 92 -8.94 13.90 30.09
C GLY A 92 -7.52 13.30 30.18
N CYS A 93 -6.47 14.14 30.17
CA CYS A 93 -5.11 13.78 30.62
C CYS A 93 -4.98 13.84 32.15
N LEU A 94 -4.27 12.89 32.81
CA LEU A 94 -3.65 13.04 34.15
C LEU A 94 -2.40 12.12 34.33
N PRO A 95 -1.48 12.41 35.30
CA PRO A 95 0.00 12.30 35.17
C PRO A 95 0.68 11.07 35.86
N PRO A 96 2.00 10.83 35.65
CA PRO A 96 2.69 9.64 36.15
C PRO A 96 3.20 9.80 37.60
N LYS A 97 3.09 8.74 38.41
CA LYS A 97 3.82 8.60 39.68
C LYS A 97 4.53 7.24 39.77
N ASN A 98 5.85 7.35 39.85
CA ASN A 98 6.91 6.48 40.37
C ASN A 98 6.53 5.07 40.90
N LEU A 99 7.10 4.06 40.24
CA LEU A 99 6.98 2.63 40.55
C LEU A 99 8.31 2.06 41.09
N GLN A 100 8.91 2.73 42.08
CA GLN A 100 10.19 2.30 42.72
C GLN A 100 10.01 1.76 44.15
N SER A 101 8.78 1.57 44.62
CA SER A 101 8.52 1.16 46.01
C SER A 101 7.89 -0.23 46.18
N LEU A 102 7.98 -1.14 45.19
CA LEU A 102 7.24 -2.41 45.24
C LEU A 102 8.03 -3.72 45.35
N PHE A 103 9.36 -3.75 45.46
CA PHE A 103 10.06 -5.04 45.61
C PHE A 103 11.31 -5.00 46.51
N PRO A 104 11.23 -5.39 47.80
CA PRO A 104 12.41 -5.64 48.63
C PRO A 104 12.92 -7.10 48.65
N GLU A 105 12.19 -8.10 48.14
CA GLU A 105 12.59 -9.50 48.37
C GLU A 105 12.50 -10.38 47.11
N LEU A 106 13.64 -10.56 46.44
CA LEU A 106 13.91 -11.68 45.54
C LEU A 106 15.28 -12.26 45.89
N GLY A 107 15.33 -12.93 47.04
CA GLY A 107 16.44 -13.79 47.44
C GLY A 107 15.91 -15.19 47.72
N GLY A 108 16.03 -16.10 46.76
CA GLY A 108 15.99 -17.54 47.03
C GLY A 108 14.99 -18.36 46.24
N ALA A 109 15.54 -19.44 45.67
CA ALA A 109 14.89 -20.72 45.35
C ALA A 109 14.03 -20.80 44.08
N TYR A 110 14.67 -21.07 42.93
CA TYR A 110 14.23 -22.12 42.01
C TYR A 110 15.44 -22.83 41.40
N ALA A 111 15.70 -24.04 41.88
CA ALA A 111 16.59 -25.01 41.25
C ALA A 111 15.78 -25.79 40.20
N CYS A 112 16.14 -25.67 38.93
CA CYS A 112 15.53 -26.43 37.85
C CYS A 112 16.04 -27.88 37.86
N LYS A 113 15.11 -28.85 37.92
CA LYS A 113 15.37 -30.26 37.59
C LYS A 113 15.64 -30.41 36.10
N GLU A 114 16.65 -31.19 35.74
CA GLU A 114 17.07 -31.51 34.37
C GLU A 114 16.00 -32.34 33.62
N PRO A 115 15.80 -32.12 32.30
CA PRO A 115 14.99 -32.98 31.45
C PRO A 115 15.75 -34.24 31.00
N PRO A 116 15.05 -35.33 30.62
CA PRO A 116 15.68 -36.59 30.22
C PRO A 116 16.44 -36.47 28.89
N PRO A 117 17.48 -37.30 28.64
CA PRO A 117 18.33 -37.18 27.46
C PRO A 117 17.57 -37.59 26.20
N SER A 118 17.17 -36.61 25.40
CA SER A 118 16.73 -36.80 24.01
C SER A 118 17.91 -37.25 23.14
N ALA A 119 17.66 -38.23 22.28
CA ALA A 119 18.61 -38.81 21.33
C ALA A 119 19.48 -37.75 20.62
N GLN A 120 20.78 -38.02 20.56
CA GLN A 120 21.79 -37.15 19.99
C GLN A 120 21.40 -36.71 18.56
N PRO A 121 21.30 -35.40 18.27
CA PRO A 121 21.22 -34.94 16.90
C PRO A 121 22.53 -35.29 16.21
N ALA A 122 22.46 -36.10 15.14
CA ALA A 122 23.60 -36.37 14.29
C ALA A 122 24.28 -35.04 13.91
N GLN A 123 25.55 -34.90 14.27
CA GLN A 123 26.37 -33.72 14.00
C GLN A 123 26.48 -33.50 12.49
N ARG A 124 25.50 -32.80 11.89
CA ARG A 124 25.69 -32.16 10.59
C ARG A 124 26.61 -30.98 10.83
N GLY A 125 27.88 -31.12 10.41
CA GLY A 125 28.92 -30.12 10.65
C GLY A 125 28.50 -28.71 10.27
N ALA A 126 29.10 -27.69 10.89
CA ALA A 126 28.81 -26.27 10.71
C ALA A 126 28.71 -25.82 9.23
N ALA A 127 29.43 -26.52 8.32
CA ALA A 127 29.35 -26.34 6.87
C ALA A 127 27.98 -26.66 6.23
N SER A 128 27.11 -27.44 6.89
CA SER A 128 25.79 -27.82 6.39
C SER A 128 24.71 -26.80 6.79
N LYS A 129 24.86 -26.12 7.94
CA LYS A 129 23.98 -25.01 8.35
C LYS A 129 24.24 -23.77 7.50
N SER A 130 25.51 -23.41 7.28
CA SER A 130 25.88 -22.28 6.42
C SER A 130 25.44 -22.48 4.96
N LYS A 131 25.52 -23.71 4.43
CA LYS A 131 24.99 -24.05 3.10
C LYS A 131 23.46 -23.96 2.99
N TRP A 132 22.73 -24.25 4.07
CA TRP A 132 21.27 -24.16 4.08
C TRP A 132 20.82 -22.70 4.16
N GLN A 133 21.42 -21.91 5.04
CA GLN A 133 21.20 -20.46 5.13
C GLN A 133 21.54 -19.74 3.82
N ALA A 134 22.67 -20.08 3.18
CA ALA A 134 23.04 -19.52 1.88
C ALA A 134 22.07 -19.91 0.75
N ARG A 135 21.46 -21.11 0.81
CA ARG A 135 20.43 -21.54 -0.15
C ARG A 135 19.10 -20.81 0.07
N GLU A 136 18.70 -20.63 1.32
CA GLU A 136 17.48 -19.93 1.69
C GLU A 136 17.56 -18.43 1.33
N GLU A 137 18.71 -17.80 1.59
CA GLU A 137 18.99 -16.43 1.17
C GLU A 137 19.00 -16.30 -0.37
N GLN A 138 19.56 -17.28 -1.09
CA GLN A 138 19.48 -17.33 -2.55
C GLN A 138 18.05 -17.48 -3.08
N ASP A 139 17.23 -18.32 -2.44
CA ASP A 139 15.83 -18.52 -2.83
C ASP A 139 14.97 -17.28 -2.54
N LEU A 140 15.22 -16.59 -1.42
CA LEU A 140 14.61 -15.30 -1.11
C LEU A 140 14.98 -14.23 -2.15
N ARG A 141 16.28 -14.12 -2.48
CA ARG A 141 16.75 -13.19 -3.53
C ARG A 141 16.09 -13.49 -4.88
N ARG A 142 16.04 -14.75 -5.30
CA ARG A 142 15.36 -15.17 -6.54
C ARG A 142 13.87 -14.80 -6.53
N LYS A 143 13.17 -14.99 -5.41
CA LYS A 143 11.75 -14.61 -5.27
C LYS A 143 11.55 -13.09 -5.33
N VAL A 144 12.47 -12.32 -4.73
CA VAL A 144 12.44 -10.85 -4.78
C VAL A 144 12.71 -10.35 -6.21
N GLU A 145 13.72 -10.90 -6.88
CA GLU A 145 14.04 -10.57 -8.28
C GLU A 145 12.89 -10.94 -9.22
N ALA A 146 12.27 -12.11 -9.04
CA ALA A 146 11.11 -12.53 -9.82
C ALA A 146 9.92 -11.58 -9.60
N SER A 147 9.68 -11.18 -8.34
CA SER A 147 8.64 -10.20 -8.00
C SER A 147 8.90 -8.82 -8.62
N ALA A 148 10.17 -8.38 -8.65
CA ALA A 148 10.57 -7.10 -9.22
C ALA A 148 10.43 -7.11 -10.76
N LYS A 149 10.83 -8.21 -11.42
CA LYS A 149 10.63 -8.40 -12.86
C LYS A 149 9.14 -8.38 -13.22
N PHE A 150 8.33 -9.12 -12.47
CA PHE A 150 6.88 -9.15 -12.67
C PHE A 150 6.24 -7.76 -12.51
N ALA A 151 6.68 -6.99 -11.51
CA ALA A 151 6.20 -5.62 -11.33
C ALA A 151 6.59 -4.71 -12.50
N ALA A 152 7.83 -4.79 -12.98
CA ALA A 152 8.30 -3.99 -14.11
C ALA A 152 7.58 -4.34 -15.43
N GLU A 153 7.26 -5.62 -15.65
CA GLU A 153 6.46 -6.08 -16.78
C GLU A 153 5.04 -5.48 -16.71
N LEU A 154 4.40 -5.56 -15.54
CA LEU A 154 3.09 -4.95 -15.34
C LEU A 154 3.11 -3.43 -15.55
N ASP A 155 4.14 -2.73 -15.06
CA ASP A 155 4.23 -1.28 -15.25
C ASP A 155 4.40 -0.90 -16.73
N ALA A 156 5.11 -1.73 -17.52
CA ALA A 156 5.18 -1.56 -18.97
C ALA A 156 3.82 -1.80 -19.64
N ASP A 157 3.07 -2.82 -19.19
CA ASP A 157 1.72 -3.11 -19.69
C ASP A 157 0.73 -1.98 -19.34
N VAL A 158 0.84 -1.40 -18.14
CA VAL A 158 0.08 -0.21 -17.74
C VAL A 158 0.35 0.94 -18.71
N GLN A 159 1.63 1.22 -19.00
CA GLN A 159 1.99 2.30 -19.92
C GLN A 159 1.43 2.06 -21.33
N ALA A 160 1.58 0.84 -21.85
CA ALA A 160 1.03 0.45 -23.16
C ALA A 160 -0.50 0.55 -23.19
N ALA A 161 -1.18 0.16 -22.12
CA ALA A 161 -2.63 0.26 -21.98
C ALA A 161 -3.12 1.72 -21.94
N CYS A 162 -2.36 2.63 -21.32
CA CYS A 162 -2.62 4.06 -21.32
C CYS A 162 -2.46 4.67 -22.72
N ASP A 163 -1.38 4.32 -23.43
CA ASP A 163 -1.11 4.81 -24.78
C ASP A 163 -2.19 4.34 -25.78
N LYS A 164 -2.60 3.06 -25.69
CA LYS A 164 -3.71 2.51 -26.51
C LYS A 164 -5.02 3.25 -26.24
N ALA A 165 -5.36 3.48 -24.98
CA ALA A 165 -6.58 4.19 -24.61
C ALA A 165 -6.58 5.63 -25.11
N ALA A 166 -5.46 6.34 -24.98
CA ALA A 166 -5.31 7.71 -25.47
C ALA A 166 -5.47 7.78 -27.00
N ALA A 167 -4.88 6.84 -27.75
CA ALA A 167 -5.05 6.78 -29.21
C ALA A 167 -6.52 6.53 -29.63
N LEU A 168 -7.23 5.67 -28.91
CA LEU A 168 -8.66 5.43 -29.14
C LEU A 168 -9.51 6.67 -28.82
N ARG A 169 -9.20 7.40 -27.77
CA ARG A 169 -9.90 8.65 -27.42
C ARG A 169 -9.62 9.77 -28.41
N ALA A 170 -8.36 9.92 -28.84
CA ALA A 170 -7.96 10.89 -29.86
C ALA A 170 -8.66 10.64 -31.21
N SER A 171 -8.94 9.39 -31.55
CA SER A 171 -9.62 9.03 -32.81
C SER A 171 -11.15 9.05 -32.72
N GLN A 172 -11.74 8.62 -31.60
CA GLN A 172 -13.18 8.39 -31.48
C GLN A 172 -13.92 9.39 -30.57
N GLY A 173 -13.21 10.25 -29.82
CA GLY A 173 -13.82 11.27 -28.97
C GLY A 173 -14.70 10.71 -27.84
N LEU A 174 -14.45 9.47 -27.40
CA LEU A 174 -15.27 8.77 -26.44
C LEU A 174 -15.07 9.30 -25.01
N ASN A 175 -16.17 9.66 -24.35
CA ASN A 175 -16.21 9.89 -22.92
C ASN A 175 -16.81 8.65 -22.24
N PHE A 176 -16.15 8.15 -21.20
CA PHE A 176 -16.60 6.98 -20.48
C PHE A 176 -17.36 7.40 -19.22
N ASN A 177 -18.65 7.03 -19.12
CA ASN A 177 -19.48 7.30 -17.94
C ASN A 177 -20.40 6.10 -17.61
N ALA A 178 -19.84 4.89 -17.60
CA ALA A 178 -20.58 3.68 -17.30
C ALA A 178 -20.04 2.98 -16.04
N ALA A 179 -20.91 2.22 -15.37
CA ALA A 179 -20.48 1.38 -14.25
C ALA A 179 -19.57 0.25 -14.74
N LEU A 180 -18.42 0.12 -14.08
CA LEU A 180 -17.45 -0.94 -14.33
C LEU A 180 -17.84 -2.14 -13.47
N ARG A 181 -17.91 -3.32 -14.07
CA ARG A 181 -18.13 -4.58 -13.35
C ARG A 181 -16.93 -5.47 -13.59
N PHE A 182 -16.36 -5.96 -12.50
CA PHE A 182 -15.21 -6.84 -12.51
C PHE A 182 -15.63 -8.20 -11.96
N GLY A 183 -15.22 -9.24 -12.68
CA GLY A 183 -15.29 -10.61 -12.21
C GLY A 183 -16.38 -11.48 -12.86
N PRO A 184 -16.33 -12.79 -12.54
CA PRO A 184 -15.39 -13.44 -11.61
C PRO A 184 -13.95 -13.49 -12.13
N PHE A 185 -12.96 -13.22 -11.26
CA PHE A 185 -11.54 -13.31 -11.60
C PHE A 185 -10.70 -13.85 -10.45
N ASP A 186 -9.56 -14.46 -10.79
CA ASP A 186 -8.54 -14.93 -9.87
C ASP A 186 -7.27 -14.09 -9.99
N LEU A 187 -6.64 -13.77 -8.87
CA LEU A 187 -5.40 -13.00 -8.85
C LEU A 187 -4.24 -13.92 -8.41
N PRO A 188 -3.34 -14.33 -9.32
CA PRO A 188 -2.22 -15.18 -8.95
C PRO A 188 -1.20 -14.43 -8.08
N HIS A 189 -0.46 -15.17 -7.24
CA HIS A 189 0.57 -14.59 -6.40
C HIS A 189 1.88 -14.38 -7.19
N PRO A 190 2.47 -13.17 -7.21
CA PRO A 190 3.64 -12.85 -8.05
C PRO A 190 4.91 -13.62 -7.67
N ARG A 191 5.00 -14.13 -6.43
CA ARG A 191 6.11 -14.99 -5.97
C ARG A 191 5.83 -16.50 -6.09
N GLY A 192 4.75 -16.87 -6.77
CA GLY A 192 4.21 -18.24 -6.77
C GLY A 192 3.49 -18.59 -5.46
N GLY A 193 2.73 -19.69 -5.48
CA GLY A 193 1.95 -20.17 -4.33
C GLY A 193 0.44 -20.04 -4.52
N ARG A 194 -0.32 -20.03 -3.41
CA ARG A 194 -1.79 -19.82 -3.42
C ARG A 194 -2.13 -18.47 -4.02
N HIS A 195 -3.25 -18.38 -4.74
CA HIS A 195 -3.74 -17.13 -5.31
C HIS A 195 -3.98 -16.09 -4.21
N LEU A 196 -3.72 -14.81 -4.54
CA LEU A 196 -4.00 -13.68 -3.64
C LEU A 196 -5.50 -13.49 -3.43
N LEU A 197 -6.27 -13.67 -4.52
CA LEU A 197 -7.73 -13.60 -4.53
C LEU A 197 -8.25 -14.74 -5.39
N GLU A 198 -9.30 -15.41 -4.92
CA GLU A 198 -10.00 -16.48 -5.63
C GLU A 198 -11.47 -16.06 -5.81
N ASN A 199 -11.97 -16.16 -7.04
CA ASN A 199 -13.35 -15.87 -7.42
C ASN A 199 -13.86 -14.48 -6.94
N ALA A 200 -13.03 -13.46 -7.08
CA ALA A 200 -13.36 -12.11 -6.66
C ALA A 200 -14.28 -11.42 -7.69
N SER A 201 -15.24 -10.63 -7.20
CA SER A 201 -16.06 -9.74 -8.04
C SER A 201 -16.37 -8.44 -7.31
N PHE A 202 -16.37 -7.33 -8.04
CA PHE A 202 -16.73 -6.03 -7.52
C PHE A 202 -17.22 -5.11 -8.65
N SER A 203 -17.94 -4.03 -8.29
CA SER A 203 -18.44 -3.06 -9.25
C SER A 203 -18.13 -1.63 -8.83
N LEU A 204 -17.66 -0.81 -9.77
CA LEU A 204 -17.37 0.61 -9.55
C LEU A 204 -18.37 1.46 -10.33
N THR A 205 -19.12 2.29 -9.61
CA THR A 205 -19.98 3.33 -10.19
C THR A 205 -19.19 4.62 -10.43
N PRO A 206 -19.36 5.32 -11.57
CA PRO A 206 -18.70 6.59 -11.87
C PRO A 206 -18.97 7.65 -10.79
N GLY A 207 -17.98 8.50 -10.54
CA GLY A 207 -18.08 9.61 -9.58
C GLY A 207 -18.02 9.22 -8.10
N ARG A 208 -17.90 7.92 -7.79
CA ARG A 208 -17.71 7.45 -6.41
C ARG A 208 -16.23 7.25 -6.10
N ARG A 209 -15.88 7.41 -4.82
CA ARG A 209 -14.56 7.16 -4.27
C ARG A 209 -14.60 5.85 -3.49
N TYR A 210 -13.67 4.94 -3.80
CA TYR A 210 -13.57 3.64 -3.16
C TYR A 210 -12.22 3.52 -2.45
N ALA A 211 -12.21 2.86 -1.29
CA ALA A 211 -10.99 2.56 -0.55
C ALA A 211 -10.84 1.05 -0.46
N LEU A 212 -9.69 0.54 -0.88
CA LEU A 212 -9.32 -0.86 -0.70
C LEU A 212 -8.55 -0.99 0.62
N VAL A 213 -9.16 -1.66 1.59
CA VAL A 213 -8.58 -1.84 2.93
C VAL A 213 -8.18 -3.31 3.11
N GLY A 214 -7.00 -3.55 3.67
CA GLY A 214 -6.48 -4.88 3.93
C GLY A 214 -5.10 -4.85 4.60
N ARG A 215 -4.75 -5.96 5.27
CA ARG A 215 -3.43 -6.15 5.90
C ARG A 215 -2.31 -6.01 4.87
N ASN A 216 -1.15 -5.53 5.30
CA ASN A 216 0.02 -5.41 4.43
C ASN A 216 0.44 -6.79 3.90
N GLY A 217 0.91 -6.82 2.66
CA GLY A 217 1.31 -8.07 1.99
C GLY A 217 0.16 -8.94 1.47
N LYS A 218 -1.10 -8.52 1.58
CA LYS A 218 -2.26 -9.26 1.01
C LYS A 218 -2.56 -8.95 -0.47
N GLY A 219 -1.64 -8.27 -1.16
CA GLY A 219 -1.77 -8.04 -2.60
C GLY A 219 -2.61 -6.84 -3.03
N LYS A 220 -2.84 -5.85 -2.14
CA LYS A 220 -3.54 -4.58 -2.47
C LYS A 220 -2.92 -3.89 -3.70
N SER A 221 -1.61 -3.59 -3.62
CA SER A 221 -0.84 -3.00 -4.72
C SER A 221 -0.85 -3.88 -5.97
N THR A 222 -0.75 -5.20 -5.81
CA THR A 222 -0.82 -6.15 -6.93
C THR A 222 -2.17 -6.07 -7.63
N LEU A 223 -3.28 -6.05 -6.90
CA LEU A 223 -4.61 -5.88 -7.48
C LEU A 223 -4.73 -4.56 -8.25
N LEU A 224 -4.25 -3.45 -7.69
CA LEU A 224 -4.28 -2.14 -8.35
C LEU A 224 -3.45 -2.13 -9.65
N ARG A 225 -2.26 -2.73 -9.66
CA ARG A 225 -1.44 -2.85 -10.88
C ARG A 225 -2.12 -3.72 -11.94
N HIS A 226 -2.69 -4.88 -11.56
CA HIS A 226 -3.41 -5.75 -12.50
C HIS A 226 -4.65 -5.07 -13.09
N LEU A 227 -5.33 -4.22 -12.30
CA LEU A 227 -6.44 -3.41 -12.76
C LEU A 227 -5.97 -2.34 -13.75
N ALA A 228 -4.87 -1.66 -13.45
CA ALA A 228 -4.26 -0.65 -14.32
C ALA A 228 -3.75 -1.25 -15.64
N ALA A 229 -3.13 -2.43 -15.59
CA ALA A 229 -2.63 -3.19 -16.74
C ALA A 229 -3.77 -3.84 -17.57
N ARG A 230 -5.04 -3.72 -17.12
CA ARG A 230 -6.22 -4.32 -17.75
C ARG A 230 -6.16 -5.86 -17.86
N HIS A 231 -5.41 -6.51 -16.98
CA HIS A 231 -5.41 -7.98 -16.87
C HIS A 231 -6.73 -8.52 -16.30
N ILE A 232 -7.52 -7.65 -15.67
CA ILE A 232 -8.86 -7.98 -15.16
C ILE A 232 -9.90 -7.48 -16.17
N ALA A 233 -10.73 -8.39 -16.67
CA ALA A 233 -11.85 -8.04 -17.55
C ALA A 233 -12.85 -7.13 -16.83
N GLY A 234 -13.36 -6.11 -17.55
CA GLY A 234 -14.34 -5.15 -17.03
C GLY A 234 -14.07 -3.70 -17.41
N LEU A 235 -12.84 -3.37 -17.80
CA LEU A 235 -12.46 -2.04 -18.28
C LEU A 235 -12.54 -1.95 -19.82
N PRO A 236 -13.31 -1.02 -20.40
CA PRO A 236 -13.33 -0.82 -21.84
C PRO A 236 -12.02 -0.23 -22.34
N GLU A 237 -11.58 -0.62 -23.53
CA GLU A 237 -10.26 -0.23 -24.10
C GLU A 237 -10.06 1.29 -24.19
N SER A 238 -11.14 2.05 -24.34
CA SER A 238 -11.08 3.51 -24.41
C SER A 238 -10.94 4.19 -23.05
N ALA A 239 -11.21 3.52 -21.92
CA ALA A 239 -11.22 4.14 -20.59
C ALA A 239 -9.83 4.67 -20.21
N ALA A 240 -9.72 5.92 -19.76
CA ALA A 240 -8.48 6.48 -19.27
C ALA A 240 -8.27 6.04 -17.81
N VAL A 241 -7.31 5.15 -17.59
CA VAL A 241 -6.93 4.68 -16.26
C VAL A 241 -5.57 5.29 -15.93
N HIS A 242 -5.43 5.89 -14.76
CA HIS A 242 -4.15 6.40 -14.29
C HIS A 242 -3.81 5.74 -12.96
N TYR A 243 -2.61 5.18 -12.86
CA TYR A 243 -2.12 4.50 -11.68
C TYR A 243 -0.94 5.28 -11.09
N VAL A 244 -1.06 5.64 -9.81
CA VAL A 244 0.03 6.27 -9.05
C VAL A 244 0.57 5.25 -8.06
N SER A 245 1.78 4.78 -8.33
CA SER A 245 2.51 3.87 -7.46
C SER A 245 3.04 4.56 -6.20
N GLN A 246 3.26 3.78 -5.15
CA GLN A 246 3.88 4.24 -3.91
C GLN A 246 5.30 4.79 -4.14
N GLU A 247 6.08 4.14 -5.01
CA GLU A 247 7.39 4.63 -5.43
C GLU A 247 7.28 5.25 -6.82
N VAL A 248 7.40 6.57 -6.90
CA VAL A 248 7.34 7.27 -8.17
C VAL A 248 8.73 7.24 -8.83
N SER A 249 8.87 6.39 -9.83
CA SER A 249 10.00 6.42 -10.75
C SER A 249 9.68 7.28 -11.97
N PHE A 250 10.40 8.36 -12.15
CA PHE A 250 10.37 9.12 -13.40
C PHE A 250 11.47 8.63 -14.35
N SER A 251 11.20 8.65 -15.65
CA SER A 251 12.22 8.40 -16.69
C SER A 251 13.36 9.42 -16.60
N ALA A 252 14.55 9.05 -17.07
CA ALA A 252 15.72 9.92 -17.11
C ALA A 252 15.44 11.26 -17.83
N SER A 253 14.59 11.23 -18.87
CA SER A 253 14.16 12.43 -19.61
C SER A 253 13.23 13.32 -18.77
N ALA A 254 12.25 12.72 -18.09
CA ALA A 254 11.33 13.45 -17.21
C ALA A 254 12.06 14.06 -16.00
N MET A 255 13.13 13.42 -15.54
CA MET A 255 13.96 13.92 -14.43
C MET A 255 14.63 15.28 -14.75
N GLU A 256 14.88 15.59 -16.02
CA GLU A 256 15.49 16.85 -16.47
C GLU A 256 14.48 17.97 -16.71
N GLN A 257 13.21 17.61 -16.86
CA GLN A 257 12.12 18.55 -17.12
C GLN A 257 11.67 19.26 -15.85
N THR A 258 11.02 20.41 -16.03
CA THR A 258 10.40 21.14 -14.93
C THR A 258 9.12 20.45 -14.47
N ALA A 259 8.70 20.71 -13.23
CA ALA A 259 7.47 20.15 -12.70
C ALA A 259 6.24 20.45 -13.60
N VAL A 260 6.18 21.66 -14.17
CA VAL A 260 5.09 22.07 -15.07
C VAL A 260 5.09 21.23 -16.35
N GLN A 261 6.26 21.04 -16.96
CA GLN A 261 6.41 20.25 -18.19
C GLN A 261 6.00 18.79 -17.98
N VAL A 262 6.39 18.20 -16.84
CA VAL A 262 6.03 16.81 -16.51
C VAL A 262 4.53 16.65 -16.32
N VAL A 263 3.88 17.59 -15.61
CA VAL A 263 2.42 17.57 -15.44
C VAL A 263 1.70 17.71 -16.77
N MET A 264 2.17 18.59 -17.64
CA MET A 264 1.60 18.77 -18.98
C MET A 264 1.84 17.56 -19.90
N ALA A 265 2.94 16.84 -19.72
CA ALA A 265 3.27 15.63 -20.48
C ALA A 265 2.43 14.42 -20.05
N ALA A 266 1.84 14.46 -18.86
CA ALA A 266 0.95 13.41 -18.36
C ALA A 266 -0.35 13.28 -19.16
N ASP A 267 -0.75 14.34 -19.86
CA ASP A 267 -1.86 14.31 -20.82
C ASP A 267 -1.39 13.70 -22.15
N ILE A 268 -1.46 12.38 -22.22
CA ILE A 268 -1.05 11.57 -23.38
C ILE A 268 -1.89 11.92 -24.62
N GLU A 269 -3.19 12.14 -24.45
CA GLU A 269 -4.10 12.47 -25.56
C GLU A 269 -3.70 13.80 -26.21
N ARG A 270 -3.47 14.84 -25.41
CA ARG A 270 -2.97 16.14 -25.89
C ARG A 270 -1.65 16.01 -26.63
N ARG A 271 -0.69 15.25 -26.07
CA ARG A 271 0.63 15.05 -26.69
C ARG A 271 0.51 14.40 -28.07
N LEU A 272 -0.28 13.32 -28.19
CA LEU A 272 -0.46 12.60 -29.45
C LEU A 272 -1.16 13.47 -30.51
N LEU A 273 -2.18 14.25 -30.13
CA LEU A 273 -2.87 15.16 -31.04
C LEU A 273 -1.95 16.28 -31.54
N MET A 274 -1.12 16.86 -30.68
CA MET A 274 -0.15 17.89 -31.07
C MET A 274 0.91 17.35 -32.04
N GLU A 275 1.41 16.14 -31.77
CA GLU A 275 2.36 15.45 -32.65
C GLU A 275 1.73 15.13 -34.02
N GLU A 276 0.48 14.64 -34.02
CA GLU A 276 -0.25 14.35 -35.26
C GLU A 276 -0.47 15.62 -36.10
N VAL A 277 -0.87 16.74 -35.48
CA VAL A 277 -1.02 18.03 -36.19
C VAL A 277 0.31 18.47 -36.81
N ALA A 278 1.41 18.44 -36.06
CA ALA A 278 2.72 18.84 -36.56
C ALA A 278 3.18 17.99 -37.77
N VAL A 279 2.93 16.67 -37.74
CA VAL A 279 3.25 15.77 -38.86
C VAL A 279 2.39 16.05 -40.09
N LEU A 280 1.10 16.30 -39.90
CA LEU A 280 0.16 16.57 -41.00
C LEU A 280 0.41 17.94 -41.65
N GLU A 281 0.74 18.96 -40.86
CA GLU A 281 1.12 20.29 -41.37
C GLU A 281 2.37 20.22 -42.25
N GLY A 282 3.34 19.36 -41.90
CA GLY A 282 4.54 19.13 -42.71
C GLY A 282 4.29 18.44 -44.06
N ARG A 283 3.17 17.73 -44.24
CA ARG A 283 2.84 16.98 -45.47
C ARG A 283 1.94 17.77 -46.43
N ALA A 284 1.18 18.75 -45.93
CA ALA A 284 0.39 19.72 -46.70
C ALA A 284 -0.55 19.13 -47.79
N THR A 285 -1.32 18.07 -47.51
CA THR A 285 -2.35 17.57 -48.45
C THR A 285 -3.79 17.98 -48.07
N LEU A 286 -4.69 18.00 -49.05
CA LEU A 286 -6.11 18.36 -48.84
C LEU A 286 -6.88 17.41 -47.90
N LYS A 287 -6.50 16.12 -47.85
CA LYS A 287 -7.08 15.16 -46.90
C LYS A 287 -6.57 15.41 -45.48
N ASP A 288 -5.29 15.80 -45.36
CA ASP A 288 -4.67 16.14 -44.08
C ASP A 288 -5.35 17.37 -43.46
N ASN A 289 -5.77 18.36 -44.26
CA ASN A 289 -6.50 19.52 -43.75
C ASN A 289 -7.77 19.14 -42.96
N LYS A 290 -8.54 18.14 -43.42
CA LYS A 290 -9.73 17.68 -42.67
C LYS A 290 -9.34 17.02 -41.35
N ARG A 291 -8.25 16.24 -41.34
CA ARG A 291 -7.77 15.57 -40.14
C ARG A 291 -7.18 16.57 -39.15
N ILE A 292 -6.39 17.55 -39.62
CA ILE A 292 -5.87 18.66 -38.82
C ILE A 292 -7.02 19.40 -38.12
N GLN A 293 -8.07 19.77 -38.85
CA GLN A 293 -9.23 20.44 -38.26
C GLN A 293 -9.94 19.59 -37.19
N ALA A 294 -10.04 18.28 -37.39
CA ALA A 294 -10.59 17.38 -36.38
C ALA A 294 -9.69 17.29 -35.12
N CYS A 295 -8.36 17.23 -35.30
CA CYS A 295 -7.42 17.21 -34.18
C CYS A 295 -7.41 18.54 -33.41
N LEU A 296 -7.43 19.68 -34.10
CA LEU A 296 -7.54 21.01 -33.50
C LEU A 296 -8.86 21.15 -32.71
N GLY A 297 -9.99 20.75 -33.30
CA GLY A 297 -11.27 20.77 -32.58
C GLY A 297 -11.28 19.87 -31.33
N ARG A 298 -10.52 18.75 -31.34
CA ARG A 298 -10.34 17.92 -30.15
C ARG A 298 -9.41 18.56 -29.12
N LEU A 299 -8.32 19.20 -29.56
CA LEU A 299 -7.41 19.97 -28.69
C LEU A 299 -8.16 21.11 -27.98
N ASP A 300 -9.06 21.80 -28.69
CA ASP A 300 -9.93 22.82 -28.12
C ASP A 300 -10.89 22.23 -27.07
N ALA A 301 -11.52 21.09 -27.39
CA ALA A 301 -12.45 20.42 -26.49
C ALA A 301 -11.80 19.94 -25.18
N ILE A 302 -10.53 19.53 -25.21
CA ILE A 302 -9.76 19.18 -23.99
C ILE A 302 -9.12 20.40 -23.32
N GLY A 303 -9.23 21.58 -23.92
CA GLY A 303 -8.69 22.84 -23.41
C GLY A 303 -7.16 22.87 -23.43
N ALA A 304 -6.56 22.48 -24.55
CA ALA A 304 -5.11 22.41 -24.73
C ALA A 304 -4.41 23.77 -24.53
N ASP A 305 -5.02 24.88 -24.97
CA ASP A 305 -4.47 26.24 -24.80
C ASP A 305 -4.38 26.65 -23.33
N SER A 306 -5.31 26.18 -22.50
CA SER A 306 -5.31 26.44 -21.06
C SER A 306 -4.45 25.46 -20.26
N ALA A 307 -3.76 24.51 -20.93
CA ALA A 307 -3.03 23.43 -20.27
C ALA A 307 -1.97 23.95 -19.30
N GLU A 308 -1.15 24.91 -19.72
CA GLU A 308 -0.06 25.44 -18.90
C GLU A 308 -0.58 26.23 -17.68
N PRO A 309 -1.50 27.21 -17.82
CA PRO A 309 -2.11 27.87 -16.66
C PRO A 309 -2.76 26.90 -15.68
N ARG A 310 -3.44 25.86 -16.19
CA ARG A 310 -4.04 24.81 -15.35
C ARG A 310 -2.99 23.99 -14.59
N ALA A 311 -1.89 23.62 -15.25
CA ALA A 311 -0.81 22.87 -14.62
C ALA A 311 -0.13 23.70 -13.52
N VAL A 312 0.12 24.99 -13.79
CA VAL A 312 0.66 25.94 -12.81
C VAL A 312 -0.26 26.09 -11.59
N GLN A 313 -1.56 26.28 -11.82
CA GLN A 313 -2.54 26.38 -10.74
C GLN A 313 -2.63 25.10 -9.90
N LEU A 314 -2.61 23.93 -10.54
CA LEU A 314 -2.66 22.64 -9.85
C LEU A 314 -1.43 22.43 -8.96
N LEU A 315 -0.24 22.76 -9.47
CA LEU A 315 1.00 22.69 -8.69
C LEU A 315 0.99 23.72 -7.55
N ALA A 316 0.48 24.93 -7.78
CA ALA A 316 0.33 25.93 -6.72
C ALA A 316 -0.57 25.41 -5.57
N ASN A 317 -1.70 24.77 -5.90
CA ASN A 317 -2.61 24.16 -4.92
C ASN A 317 -1.96 23.03 -4.12
N LEU A 318 -0.94 22.37 -4.66
CA LEU A 318 -0.16 21.32 -3.99
C LEU A 318 1.06 21.86 -3.20
N GLY A 319 1.20 23.19 -3.13
CA GLY A 319 2.24 23.88 -2.36
C GLY A 319 3.53 24.19 -3.12
N PHE A 320 3.52 24.11 -4.46
CA PHE A 320 4.67 24.53 -5.26
C PHE A 320 4.64 26.05 -5.46
N GLY A 321 5.56 26.78 -4.82
CA GLY A 321 5.83 28.19 -5.12
C GLY A 321 6.48 28.38 -6.50
N GLU A 322 6.57 29.64 -6.97
CA GLU A 322 7.13 29.99 -8.28
C GLU A 322 8.52 29.41 -8.52
N GLU A 323 9.43 29.59 -7.57
CA GLU A 323 10.81 29.10 -7.68
C GLU A 323 10.87 27.58 -7.88
N ARG A 324 10.06 26.82 -7.13
CA ARG A 324 10.05 25.35 -7.22
C ARG A 324 9.44 24.83 -8.51
N ARG A 325 8.51 25.57 -9.13
CA ARG A 325 7.93 25.19 -10.42
C ARG A 325 8.93 25.29 -11.56
N ALA A 326 9.91 26.18 -11.43
CA ALA A 326 11.00 26.35 -12.39
C ALA A 326 12.14 25.33 -12.22
N LEU A 327 12.20 24.63 -11.08
CA LEU A 327 13.20 23.60 -10.84
C LEU A 327 12.91 22.33 -11.66
N SER A 328 13.99 21.64 -12.03
CA SER A 328 13.92 20.30 -12.60
C SER A 328 13.55 19.27 -11.53
N LEU A 329 12.97 18.15 -11.94
CA LEU A 329 12.63 17.07 -11.01
C LEU A 329 13.85 16.50 -10.26
N LYS A 330 15.04 16.50 -10.87
CA LYS A 330 16.31 16.11 -10.21
C LYS A 330 16.61 16.94 -8.96
N ALA A 331 16.22 18.22 -8.95
CA ALA A 331 16.46 19.13 -7.84
C ALA A 331 15.39 19.04 -6.73
N LEU A 332 14.30 18.30 -6.95
CA LEU A 332 13.21 18.14 -5.99
C LEU A 332 13.43 16.94 -5.06
N SER A 333 13.02 17.08 -3.80
CA SER A 333 13.04 15.95 -2.86
C SER A 333 12.06 14.84 -3.30
N GLY A 334 12.23 13.63 -2.75
CA GLY A 334 11.32 12.51 -3.03
C GLY A 334 9.84 12.83 -2.77
N GLY A 335 9.53 13.50 -1.66
CA GLY A 335 8.16 13.92 -1.35
C GLY A 335 7.58 14.91 -2.36
N TRP A 336 8.39 15.86 -2.86
CA TRP A 336 7.96 16.78 -3.91
C TRP A 336 7.74 16.06 -5.24
N ARG A 337 8.60 15.09 -5.57
CA ARG A 337 8.44 14.23 -6.75
C ARG A 337 7.11 13.44 -6.71
N VAL A 338 6.72 12.93 -5.55
CA VAL A 338 5.39 12.29 -5.36
C VAL A 338 4.25 13.28 -5.58
N ARG A 339 4.36 14.52 -5.09
CA ARG A 339 3.35 15.55 -5.35
C ARG A 339 3.26 15.92 -6.83
N VAL A 340 4.36 15.94 -7.58
CA VAL A 340 4.32 16.12 -9.03
C VAL A 340 3.60 14.95 -9.71
N ALA A 341 3.83 13.71 -9.26
CA ALA A 341 3.13 12.54 -9.80
C ALA A 341 1.62 12.62 -9.58
N LEU A 342 1.21 13.05 -8.37
CA LEU A 342 -0.19 13.29 -8.07
C LEU A 342 -0.76 14.43 -8.93
N ALA A 343 -0.02 15.52 -9.12
CA ALA A 343 -0.41 16.60 -10.01
C ALA A 343 -0.59 16.12 -11.45
N ALA A 344 0.34 15.32 -11.97
CA ALA A 344 0.28 14.71 -13.28
C ALA A 344 -0.98 13.82 -13.43
N ALA A 345 -1.25 12.97 -12.43
CA ALA A 345 -2.41 12.10 -12.42
C ALA A 345 -3.74 12.87 -12.42
N LEU A 346 -3.84 13.94 -11.63
CA LEU A 346 -5.03 14.80 -11.58
C LEU A 346 -5.19 15.64 -12.85
N PHE A 347 -4.07 16.08 -13.44
CA PHE A 347 -4.06 16.88 -14.66
C PHE A 347 -4.56 16.10 -15.88
N ALA A 348 -4.20 14.81 -15.97
CA ALA A 348 -4.62 13.92 -17.04
C ALA A 348 -6.13 13.62 -17.07
N ARG A 349 -6.90 14.02 -16.04
CA ARG A 349 -8.36 13.82 -15.91
C ARG A 349 -8.79 12.38 -16.29
N PRO A 350 -8.22 11.34 -15.65
CA PRO A 350 -8.58 9.97 -15.96
C PRO A 350 -10.03 9.66 -15.56
N ASP A 351 -10.64 8.67 -16.23
CA ASP A 351 -11.95 8.15 -15.82
C ASP A 351 -11.82 7.33 -14.52
N VAL A 352 -10.68 6.65 -14.35
CA VAL A 352 -10.35 5.86 -13.17
C VAL A 352 -8.97 6.26 -12.67
N LEU A 353 -8.93 6.84 -11.47
CA LEU A 353 -7.68 7.15 -10.76
C LEU A 353 -7.44 6.10 -9.68
N LEU A 354 -6.34 5.38 -9.79
CA LEU A 354 -5.89 4.37 -8.83
C LEU A 354 -4.70 4.94 -8.06
N LEU A 355 -4.84 5.04 -6.73
CA LEU A 355 -3.82 5.57 -5.84
C LEU A 355 -3.37 4.47 -4.88
N ASP A 356 -2.10 4.08 -4.94
CA ASP A 356 -1.52 3.11 -4.03
C ASP A 356 -0.80 3.81 -2.86
N GLU A 357 -1.38 3.70 -1.66
CA GLU A 357 -0.89 4.30 -0.41
C GLU A 357 -0.37 5.76 -0.54
N PRO A 358 -1.19 6.69 -1.08
CA PRO A 358 -0.73 8.03 -1.41
C PRO A 358 -0.26 8.81 -0.18
N THR A 359 -0.76 8.51 1.02
CA THR A 359 -0.49 9.24 2.28
C THR A 359 0.89 8.97 2.88
N ASN A 360 1.58 7.88 2.51
CA ASN A 360 2.87 7.53 3.13
C ASN A 360 3.97 8.58 2.94
N HIS A 361 3.82 9.46 1.94
CA HIS A 361 4.82 10.47 1.59
C HIS A 361 4.35 11.91 1.88
N PHE A 362 3.11 12.08 2.35
CA PHE A 362 2.64 13.35 2.88
C PHE A 362 2.95 13.39 4.37
N SER A 363 4.13 13.90 4.73
CA SER A 363 4.33 14.33 6.11
C SER A 363 3.26 15.38 6.43
N MET A 364 2.38 15.05 7.38
CA MET A 364 1.42 16.01 7.92
C MET A 364 2.23 17.14 8.55
N GLN A 365 2.30 18.28 7.87
CA GLN A 365 2.58 19.53 8.55
C GLN A 365 1.32 19.83 9.35
N ALA A 366 1.41 19.55 10.65
CA ALA A 366 0.44 19.94 11.67
C ALA A 366 0.43 21.46 11.86
#